data_AF-A0A4Q3BR66-F1
#
_entry.id   AF-A0A4Q3BR66-F1
#
_cell.length_a   1.000
_cell.length_b   1.000
_cell.length_c   1.000
_cell.angle_alpha   90.00
_cell.angle_beta   90.00
_cell.angle_gamma   90.00
#
_symmetry.space_group_name_H-M   'P 1'
#
loop_
_entity.id
_entity.type
_entity.pdbx_description
1 polymer ?
#
loop_
_entity_poly.entity_id
_entity_poly.type
_entity_poly.pdbx_seq_one_letter_code
_entity_poly.pdbx_strand_id
1 'polypeptide(L)'
;MYNKISTISFTLRIWALMALLAAIAVFAGIYFFEEELPIQALVFIYIGTSVFSIPALVILNIFGGNIRDTNKTCKQKLIQFFRLLFIIVLLYGVGIALLIQLINFFGSSGEYLFIYVFFGVTCGLFLLSFISILLLWKTTCSYLDPYNGFYYTPSQFFNTSSTTKNTINMEPAHLQPQQPAANNRTMIKGFITGGLILLMMIPTLFITSLIDEREARQKEIVKEVSSKWATAQTLSSPFLVVPYSYTYQGSDGKNAIAKTNLILLANDVAMTVPVPAIFALLSSPKILFEPVNVIVAPSRFRIATSEK
;
A
#
# COMPACT_ATOMS: atom_id res chain seq x y z
N MET A 1 10.75 -8.33 -52.07
CA MET A 1 9.55 -7.54 -51.74
C MET A 1 9.53 -7.31 -50.24
N TYR A 2 9.73 -6.08 -49.81
CA TYR A 2 9.90 -5.76 -48.40
C TYR A 2 8.54 -5.45 -47.77
N ASN A 3 8.03 -6.34 -46.92
CA ASN A 3 6.73 -6.16 -46.29
C ASN A 3 6.90 -5.23 -45.08
N LYS A 4 6.90 -3.92 -45.33
CA LYS A 4 6.95 -2.89 -44.27
C LYS A 4 5.75 -3.10 -43.36
N ILE A 5 5.98 -3.52 -42.11
CA ILE A 5 4.92 -3.73 -41.14
C ILE A 5 4.21 -2.39 -40.89
N SER A 6 2.90 -2.35 -41.14
CA SER A 6 2.08 -1.18 -40.82
C SER A 6 2.07 -0.93 -39.32
N THR A 7 2.17 0.34 -38.90
CA THR A 7 2.12 0.76 -37.50
C THR A 7 0.87 0.25 -36.80
N ILE A 8 -0.28 0.27 -37.49
CA ILE A 8 -1.56 -0.23 -36.95
C ILE A 8 -1.51 -1.74 -36.69
N SER A 9 -0.99 -2.53 -37.65
CA SER A 9 -0.89 -3.99 -37.52
C SER A 9 0.07 -4.39 -36.39
N PHE A 10 1.18 -3.67 -36.26
CA PHE A 10 2.13 -3.86 -35.16
C PHE A 10 1.50 -3.56 -33.80
N THR A 11 0.88 -2.37 -33.67
CA THR A 11 0.27 -1.93 -32.41
C THR A 11 -0.87 -2.86 -31.99
N LEU A 12 -1.73 -3.31 -32.91
CA LEU A 12 -2.80 -4.26 -32.62
C LEU A 12 -2.29 -5.59 -32.07
N ARG A 13 -1.18 -6.12 -32.61
CA ARG A 13 -0.60 -7.39 -32.14
C ARG A 13 -0.07 -7.29 -30.72
N ILE A 14 0.66 -6.21 -30.41
CA ILE A 14 1.16 -5.97 -29.05
C ILE A 14 -0.01 -5.74 -28.09
N TRP A 15 -0.95 -4.88 -28.47
CA TRP A 15 -2.11 -4.55 -27.65
C TRP A 15 -2.96 -5.77 -27.34
N ALA A 16 -3.30 -6.60 -28.33
CA ALA A 16 -4.10 -7.80 -28.13
C ALA A 16 -3.40 -8.80 -27.20
N LEU A 17 -2.08 -8.99 -27.37
CA LEU A 17 -1.34 -9.88 -26.49
C LEU A 17 -1.22 -9.32 -25.06
N MET A 18 -1.02 -8.00 -24.91
CA MET A 18 -1.04 -7.36 -23.59
C MET A 18 -2.41 -7.49 -22.90
N ALA A 19 -3.51 -7.27 -23.63
CA ALA A 19 -4.86 -7.41 -23.10
C ALA A 19 -5.17 -8.86 -22.69
N LEU A 20 -4.67 -9.84 -23.45
CA LEU A 20 -4.80 -11.26 -23.15
C LEU A 20 -4.01 -11.63 -21.90
N LEU A 21 -2.75 -11.21 -21.79
CA LEU A 21 -1.93 -11.46 -20.60
C LEU A 21 -2.54 -10.80 -19.36
N ALA A 22 -3.06 -9.59 -19.48
CA ALA A 22 -3.77 -8.92 -18.38
C ALA A 22 -5.05 -9.66 -17.98
N ALA A 23 -5.82 -10.18 -18.95
CA ALA A 23 -7.03 -10.95 -18.67
C ALA A 23 -6.73 -12.26 -17.93
N ILE A 24 -5.67 -12.97 -18.35
CA ILE A 24 -5.20 -14.17 -17.65
C ILE A 24 -4.74 -13.82 -16.23
N ALA A 25 -4.01 -12.73 -16.05
CA ALA A 25 -3.54 -12.30 -14.73
C ALA A 25 -4.71 -11.95 -13.79
N VAL A 26 -5.72 -11.25 -14.29
CA VAL A 26 -6.93 -10.92 -13.52
C VAL A 26 -7.73 -12.19 -13.19
N PHE A 27 -7.94 -13.08 -14.16
CA PHE A 27 -8.63 -14.35 -13.93
C PHE A 27 -7.91 -15.20 -12.89
N ALA A 28 -6.59 -15.34 -13.00
CA ALA A 28 -5.77 -16.06 -12.03
C ALA A 28 -5.80 -15.40 -10.63
N GLY A 29 -5.82 -14.07 -10.58
CA GLY A 29 -5.96 -13.32 -9.34
C GLY A 29 -7.29 -13.59 -8.65
N ILE A 30 -8.41 -13.53 -9.38
CA ILE A 30 -9.73 -13.80 -8.81
C ILE A 30 -9.84 -15.26 -8.38
N TYR A 31 -9.38 -16.20 -9.21
CA TYR A 31 -9.36 -17.64 -8.87
C TYR A 31 -8.56 -17.95 -7.58
N PHE A 32 -7.54 -17.14 -7.27
CA PHE A 32 -6.78 -17.28 -6.03
C PHE A 32 -7.55 -16.81 -4.78
N PHE A 33 -8.47 -15.85 -4.92
CA PHE A 33 -9.24 -15.28 -3.80
C PHE A 33 -10.65 -15.86 -3.66
N GLU A 34 -11.29 -16.23 -4.77
CA GLU A 34 -12.61 -16.87 -4.84
C GLU A 34 -12.43 -18.24 -5.52
N GLU A 35 -12.74 -19.33 -4.82
CA GLU A 35 -12.43 -20.71 -5.24
C GLU A 35 -13.20 -21.21 -6.48
N GLU A 36 -14.13 -20.44 -7.05
CA GLU A 36 -14.91 -20.89 -8.22
C GLU A 36 -15.18 -19.78 -9.24
N LEU A 37 -14.49 -19.84 -10.38
CA LEU A 37 -14.86 -19.10 -11.60
C LEU A 37 -14.97 -20.05 -12.80
N PRO A 38 -16.07 -19.99 -13.58
CA PRO A 38 -16.17 -20.77 -14.80
C PRO A 38 -15.15 -20.28 -15.84
N ILE A 39 -14.57 -21.19 -16.63
CA ILE A 39 -13.58 -20.85 -17.68
C ILE A 39 -14.16 -19.83 -18.70
N GLN A 40 -15.48 -19.85 -18.92
CA GLN A 40 -16.18 -18.89 -19.77
C GLN A 40 -16.01 -17.42 -19.30
N ALA A 41 -15.80 -17.19 -18.00
CA ALA A 41 -15.55 -15.86 -17.45
C ALA A 41 -14.26 -15.23 -18.00
N LEU A 42 -13.27 -16.03 -18.40
CA LEU A 42 -12.04 -15.54 -19.03
C LEU A 42 -12.35 -14.73 -20.30
N VAL A 43 -13.32 -15.15 -21.10
CA VAL A 43 -13.71 -14.47 -22.34
C VAL A 43 -14.30 -13.09 -22.02
N PHE A 44 -15.18 -13.01 -21.02
CA PHE A 44 -15.76 -11.74 -20.58
C PHE A 44 -14.71 -10.80 -19.99
N ILE A 45 -13.79 -11.32 -19.17
CA ILE A 45 -12.67 -10.55 -18.61
C ILE A 45 -11.79 -10.02 -19.74
N TYR A 46 -11.48 -10.85 -20.74
CA TYR A 46 -10.68 -10.42 -21.90
C TYR A 46 -11.36 -9.31 -22.71
N ILE A 47 -12.68 -9.40 -22.92
CA ILE A 47 -13.44 -8.33 -23.57
C ILE A 47 -13.38 -7.06 -22.72
N GLY A 48 -13.56 -7.17 -21.41
CA GLY A 48 -13.49 -6.04 -20.47
C GLY A 48 -12.13 -5.35 -20.47
N THR A 49 -11.03 -6.11 -20.37
CA THR A 49 -9.66 -5.55 -20.39
C THR A 49 -9.31 -4.95 -21.74
N SER A 50 -9.82 -5.52 -22.83
CA SER A 50 -9.65 -4.96 -24.18
C SER A 50 -10.33 -3.60 -24.28
N VAL A 51 -11.60 -3.48 -23.89
CA VAL A 51 -12.33 -2.20 -23.95
C VAL A 51 -11.66 -1.13 -23.09
N PHE A 52 -11.24 -1.48 -21.88
CA PHE A 52 -10.58 -0.54 -20.97
C PHE A 52 -9.21 -0.05 -21.46
N SER A 53 -8.54 -0.82 -22.31
CA SER A 53 -7.20 -0.51 -22.84
C SER A 53 -7.21 0.12 -24.24
N ILE A 54 -8.38 0.45 -24.81
CA ILE A 54 -8.48 1.19 -26.09
C ILE A 54 -7.71 2.52 -26.06
N PRO A 55 -7.75 3.34 -24.99
CA PRO A 55 -6.95 4.57 -24.93
C PRO A 55 -5.45 4.31 -25.07
N ALA A 56 -4.94 3.22 -24.47
CA ALA A 56 -3.54 2.81 -24.61
C ALA A 56 -3.19 2.46 -26.07
N LEU A 57 -4.09 1.79 -26.80
CA LEU A 57 -3.92 1.47 -28.22
C LEU A 57 -3.76 2.74 -29.06
N VAL A 58 -4.62 3.74 -28.82
CA VAL A 58 -4.57 5.01 -29.56
C VAL A 58 -3.25 5.73 -29.31
N ILE A 59 -2.82 5.82 -28.05
CA ILE A 59 -1.55 6.44 -27.67
C ILE A 59 -0.36 5.70 -28.31
N LEU A 60 -0.34 4.36 -28.24
CA LEU A 60 0.71 3.55 -28.85
C LEU A 60 0.78 3.73 -30.36
N ASN A 61 -0.35 3.87 -31.05
CA ASN A 61 -0.36 4.09 -32.49
C ASN A 61 0.25 5.44 -32.87
N ILE A 62 -0.12 6.51 -32.16
CA ILE A 62 0.38 7.86 -32.41
C ILE A 62 1.89 7.94 -32.13
N PHE A 63 2.32 7.56 -30.92
CA PHE A 63 3.71 7.71 -30.51
C PHE A 63 4.63 6.61 -31.04
N GLY A 64 4.12 5.40 -31.27
CA GLY A 64 4.87 4.28 -31.83
C GLY A 64 5.33 4.51 -33.27
N GLY A 65 4.57 5.28 -34.05
CA GLY A 65 5.01 5.76 -35.36
C GLY A 65 6.22 6.70 -35.25
N ASN A 66 6.11 7.71 -34.37
CA ASN A 66 7.16 8.71 -34.16
C ASN A 66 8.48 8.08 -33.69
N ILE A 67 8.43 7.08 -32.81
CA ILE A 67 9.63 6.39 -32.32
C ILE A 67 10.36 5.67 -33.46
N ARG A 68 9.63 5.03 -34.39
CA ARG A 68 10.21 4.31 -35.52
C ARG A 68 10.99 5.24 -36.45
N ASP A 69 10.47 6.43 -36.70
CA ASP A 69 11.01 7.35 -37.72
C ASP A 69 12.19 8.20 -37.19
N THR A 70 12.56 8.06 -35.92
CA THR A 70 13.74 8.71 -35.34
C THR A 70 15.07 8.17 -35.92
N ASN A 71 16.06 9.04 -36.13
CA ASN A 71 17.41 8.65 -36.55
C ASN A 71 18.28 8.21 -35.36
N LYS A 72 17.86 7.13 -34.69
CA LYS A 72 18.54 6.56 -33.52
C LYS A 72 18.84 5.08 -33.73
N THR A 73 19.81 4.55 -32.98
CA THR A 73 20.10 3.10 -32.98
C THR A 73 18.88 2.30 -32.50
N CYS A 74 18.66 1.09 -33.03
CA CYS A 74 17.57 0.19 -32.63
C CYS A 74 17.45 0.05 -31.10
N LYS A 75 18.58 -0.11 -30.38
CA LYS A 75 18.62 -0.14 -28.90
C LYS A 75 17.97 1.10 -28.27
N GLN A 76 18.28 2.29 -28.78
CA GLN A 76 17.73 3.54 -28.25
C GLN A 76 16.24 3.69 -28.58
N LYS A 77 15.80 3.25 -29.76
CA LYS A 77 14.37 3.21 -30.13
C LYS A 77 13.58 2.28 -29.20
N LEU A 78 14.12 1.09 -28.92
CA LEU A 78 13.50 0.14 -27.99
C LEU A 78 13.41 0.72 -26.56
N ILE A 79 14.45 1.40 -26.07
CA ILE A 79 14.41 2.09 -24.78
C ILE A 79 13.34 3.19 -24.78
N GLN A 80 13.23 3.98 -25.85
CA GLN A 80 12.17 4.99 -25.96
C GLN A 80 10.76 4.36 -25.96
N PHE A 81 10.60 3.20 -26.59
CA PHE A 81 9.35 2.44 -26.58
C PHE A 81 8.99 1.94 -25.17
N PHE A 82 9.95 1.38 -24.43
CA PHE A 82 9.73 1.01 -23.03
C PHE A 82 9.39 2.21 -22.14
N ARG A 83 10.02 3.37 -22.37
CA ARG A 83 9.68 4.60 -21.66
C ARG A 83 8.25 5.06 -21.91
N LEU A 84 7.78 4.96 -23.16
CA LEU A 84 6.39 5.27 -23.51
C LEU A 84 5.42 4.33 -22.78
N LEU A 85 5.69 3.02 -22.78
CA LEU A 85 4.86 2.03 -22.09
C LEU A 85 4.81 2.27 -20.58
N PHE A 86 5.96 2.58 -19.97
CA PHE A 86 6.01 2.91 -18.55
C PHE A 86 5.13 4.12 -18.20
N ILE A 87 5.15 5.18 -19.03
CA ILE A 87 4.30 6.36 -18.83
C ILE A 87 2.82 5.98 -18.92
N ILE A 88 2.43 5.18 -19.91
CA ILE A 88 1.04 4.71 -20.06
C ILE A 88 0.63 3.91 -18.82
N VAL A 89 1.43 2.93 -18.41
CA VAL A 89 1.14 2.08 -17.24
C VAL A 89 1.05 2.89 -15.95
N LEU A 90 1.91 3.90 -15.77
CA LEU A 90 1.86 4.79 -14.62
C LEU A 90 0.53 5.54 -14.56
N LEU A 91 0.06 6.09 -15.69
CA LEU A 91 -1.24 6.76 -15.76
C LEU A 91 -2.39 5.82 -15.41
N TYR A 92 -2.38 4.59 -15.91
CA TYR A 92 -3.39 3.58 -15.57
C TYR A 92 -3.34 3.18 -14.09
N GLY A 93 -2.15 3.05 -13.51
CA GLY A 93 -1.99 2.76 -12.09
C GLY A 93 -2.54 3.87 -11.19
N VAL A 94 -2.26 5.14 -11.51
CA VAL A 94 -2.86 6.28 -10.80
C VAL A 94 -4.38 6.27 -10.97
N GLY A 95 -4.87 6.07 -12.19
CA GLY A 95 -6.30 6.05 -12.48
C GLY A 95 -7.06 4.98 -11.70
N ILE A 96 -6.54 3.75 -11.67
CA ILE A 96 -7.15 2.63 -10.93
C ILE A 96 -7.07 2.87 -9.41
N ALA A 97 -5.94 3.36 -8.90
CA ALA A 97 -5.80 3.64 -7.47
C ALA A 97 -6.76 4.75 -7.00
N LEU A 98 -6.92 5.83 -7.79
CA LEU A 98 -7.89 6.88 -7.51
C LEU A 98 -9.34 6.38 -7.60
N LEU A 99 -9.65 5.52 -8.59
CA LEU A 99 -10.98 4.95 -8.75
C LEU A 99 -11.37 4.07 -7.56
N ILE A 100 -10.45 3.22 -7.09
CA ILE A 100 -10.66 2.39 -5.91
C ILE A 100 -10.79 3.25 -4.65
N GLN A 101 -9.98 4.31 -4.51
CA GLN A 101 -10.11 5.26 -3.41
C GLN A 101 -11.47 5.97 -3.41
N LEU A 102 -11.99 6.31 -4.59
CA LEU A 102 -13.32 6.94 -4.75
C LEU A 102 -14.45 5.97 -4.37
N ILE A 103 -14.38 4.70 -4.79
CA ILE A 103 -15.38 3.68 -4.43
C ILE A 103 -15.40 3.46 -2.92
N ASN A 104 -14.23 3.40 -2.29
CA ASN A 104 -14.10 3.18 -0.86
C ASN A 104 -14.27 4.46 -0.02
N PHE A 105 -14.61 5.60 -0.63
CA PHE A 105 -14.81 6.87 0.07
C PHE A 105 -15.88 6.79 1.18
N PHE A 106 -16.88 5.92 1.02
CA PHE A 106 -17.94 5.70 2.01
C PHE A 106 -17.64 4.55 2.98
N GLY A 107 -16.51 3.85 2.83
CA GLY A 107 -16.09 2.75 3.68
C GLY A 107 -14.96 3.16 4.64
N SER A 108 -14.80 2.44 5.75
CA SER A 108 -13.65 2.58 6.64
C SER A 108 -12.40 1.98 5.96
N SER A 109 -11.81 2.70 5.01
CA SER A 109 -10.59 2.25 4.31
C SER A 109 -9.31 2.57 5.09
N GLY A 110 -8.36 1.64 5.13
CA GLY A 110 -7.06 1.83 5.76
C GLY A 110 -6.21 2.92 5.09
N GLU A 111 -5.39 3.61 5.88
CA GLU A 111 -4.65 4.84 5.51
C GLU A 111 -3.67 4.69 4.32
N TYR A 112 -3.36 3.47 3.89
CA TYR A 112 -2.33 3.17 2.87
C TYR A 112 -2.85 2.46 1.62
N LEU A 113 -4.17 2.28 1.47
CA LEU A 113 -4.76 1.49 0.38
C LEU A 113 -4.36 2.01 -1.00
N PHE A 114 -4.39 3.33 -1.20
CA PHE A 114 -3.99 3.96 -2.46
C PHE A 114 -2.58 3.58 -2.90
N ILE A 115 -1.62 3.62 -1.96
CA ILE A 115 -0.20 3.37 -2.25
C ILE A 115 0.02 1.91 -2.66
N TYR A 116 -0.57 0.97 -1.92
CA TYR A 116 -0.44 -0.46 -2.23
C TYR A 116 -1.04 -0.81 -3.59
N VAL A 117 -2.24 -0.29 -3.88
CA VAL A 117 -2.91 -0.52 -5.17
C VAL A 117 -2.11 0.13 -6.30
N PHE A 118 -1.65 1.37 -6.13
CA PHE A 118 -0.85 2.06 -7.14
C PHE A 118 0.42 1.27 -7.51
N PHE A 119 1.23 0.90 -6.51
CA PHE A 119 2.48 0.17 -6.77
C PHE A 119 2.21 -1.25 -7.29
N GLY A 120 1.21 -1.95 -6.75
CA GLY A 120 0.86 -3.30 -7.20
C GLY A 120 0.40 -3.32 -8.65
N VAL A 121 -0.52 -2.43 -9.02
CA VAL A 121 -1.07 -2.36 -10.38
C VAL A 121 -0.02 -1.90 -11.39
N THR A 122 0.75 -0.85 -11.07
CA THR A 122 1.81 -0.36 -11.98
C THR A 122 2.90 -1.41 -12.20
N CYS A 123 3.36 -2.07 -11.14
CA CYS A 123 4.37 -3.12 -11.24
C CYS A 123 3.86 -4.32 -12.06
N GLY A 124 2.65 -4.81 -11.75
CA GLY A 124 2.05 -5.94 -12.46
C GLY A 124 1.85 -5.68 -13.94
N LEU A 125 1.23 -4.54 -14.30
CA LEU A 125 1.01 -4.18 -15.71
C LEU A 125 2.31 -3.95 -16.47
N PHE A 126 3.33 -3.37 -15.84
CA PHE A 126 4.63 -3.17 -16.47
C PHE A 126 5.33 -4.51 -16.75
N LEU A 127 5.28 -5.46 -15.82
CA LEU A 127 5.82 -6.81 -16.03
C LEU A 127 5.10 -7.53 -17.17
N LEU A 128 3.77 -7.47 -17.22
CA LEU A 128 2.98 -8.07 -18.29
C LEU A 128 3.31 -7.44 -19.66
N SER A 129 3.52 -6.11 -19.70
CA SER A 129 3.97 -5.41 -20.90
C SER A 129 5.36 -5.85 -21.35
N PHE A 130 6.28 -6.02 -20.40
CA PHE A 130 7.62 -6.52 -20.67
C PHE A 130 7.59 -7.94 -21.24
N ILE A 131 6.80 -8.84 -20.64
CA ILE A 131 6.59 -10.21 -21.11
C ILE A 131 6.01 -10.21 -22.53
N SER A 132 5.06 -9.33 -22.83
CA SER A 132 4.48 -9.21 -24.17
C SER A 132 5.54 -8.87 -25.23
N ILE A 133 6.43 -7.91 -24.94
CA ILE A 133 7.52 -7.55 -25.86
C ILE A 133 8.51 -8.70 -26.04
N LEU A 134 8.83 -9.43 -24.98
CA LEU A 134 9.69 -10.61 -25.08
C LEU A 134 9.08 -11.69 -25.97
N LEU A 135 7.78 -11.96 -25.84
CA LEU A 135 7.07 -12.92 -26.69
C LEU A 135 7.04 -12.47 -28.16
N LEU A 136 6.84 -11.17 -28.42
CA LEU A 136 6.89 -10.58 -29.77
C LEU A 136 8.24 -9.95 -30.13
N TRP A 137 9.35 -10.49 -29.61
CA TRP A 137 10.67 -9.84 -29.75
C TRP A 137 11.03 -9.56 -31.21
N LYS A 138 10.93 -10.59 -32.06
CA LYS A 138 11.26 -10.50 -33.49
C LYS A 138 10.40 -9.46 -34.22
N THR A 139 9.10 -9.43 -33.94
CA THR A 139 8.16 -8.48 -34.55
C THR A 139 8.46 -7.05 -34.11
N THR A 140 8.81 -6.85 -32.84
CA THR A 140 9.17 -5.55 -32.27
C THR A 140 10.45 -5.00 -32.88
N CYS A 141 11.51 -5.81 -32.95
CA CYS A 141 12.76 -5.41 -33.56
C CYS A 141 12.60 -5.15 -35.07
N SER A 142 11.84 -6.00 -35.77
CA SER A 142 11.52 -5.81 -37.20
C SER A 142 10.69 -4.56 -37.48
N TYR A 143 9.83 -4.12 -36.55
CA TYR A 143 9.08 -2.88 -36.69
C TYR A 143 9.95 -1.64 -36.46
N LEU A 144 10.81 -1.66 -35.42
CA LEU A 144 11.63 -0.51 -35.02
C LEU A 144 12.85 -0.28 -35.93
N ASP A 145 13.44 -1.36 -36.43
CA ASP A 145 14.49 -1.32 -37.43
C ASP A 145 14.08 -2.24 -38.59
N PRO A 146 13.49 -1.69 -39.65
CA PRO A 146 13.06 -2.50 -40.76
C PRO A 146 14.18 -3.36 -41.36
N TYR A 147 15.42 -2.82 -41.41
CA TYR A 147 16.50 -3.40 -42.22
C TYR A 147 17.19 -4.56 -41.51
N ASN A 148 17.63 -4.35 -40.27
CA ASN A 148 18.38 -5.34 -39.50
C ASN A 148 17.56 -5.96 -38.36
N GLY A 149 16.31 -5.50 -38.17
CA GLY A 149 15.45 -5.85 -37.05
C GLY A 149 15.28 -7.34 -36.80
N PHE A 150 15.19 -8.14 -37.87
CA PHE A 150 14.93 -9.57 -37.79
C PHE A 150 16.08 -10.38 -37.15
N TYR A 151 17.32 -9.88 -37.24
CA TYR A 151 18.51 -10.59 -36.78
C TYR A 151 18.85 -10.32 -35.31
N TYR A 152 18.19 -9.34 -34.67
CA TYR A 152 18.46 -9.02 -33.27
C TYR A 152 17.96 -10.13 -32.36
N THR A 153 18.88 -10.81 -31.69
CA THR A 153 18.54 -11.72 -30.58
C THR A 153 18.40 -10.94 -29.28
N PRO A 154 17.56 -11.41 -28.32
CA PRO A 154 17.46 -10.77 -27.01
C PRO A 154 18.82 -10.60 -26.32
N SER A 155 19.73 -11.57 -26.46
CA SER A 155 21.07 -11.52 -25.86
C SER A 155 21.95 -10.38 -26.39
N GLN A 156 21.80 -10.00 -27.66
CA GLN A 156 22.56 -8.87 -28.23
C GLN A 156 22.15 -7.52 -27.66
N PHE A 157 20.91 -7.39 -27.17
CA PHE A 157 20.45 -6.16 -26.51
C PHE A 157 21.14 -5.97 -25.15
N PHE A 158 21.27 -7.04 -24.35
CA PHE A 158 21.90 -6.99 -23.03
C PHE A 158 23.44 -6.94 -23.09
N ASN A 159 24.06 -7.47 -24.15
CA ASN A 159 25.53 -7.55 -24.29
C ASN A 159 26.20 -6.31 -24.89
N THR A 160 25.54 -5.15 -24.94
CA THR A 160 26.14 -3.93 -25.49
C THR A 160 26.99 -3.20 -24.46
N SER A 161 28.18 -3.75 -24.20
CA SER A 161 29.33 -2.96 -23.78
C SER A 161 29.51 -1.84 -24.79
N SER A 162 29.46 -0.60 -24.35
CA SER A 162 29.63 0.59 -25.20
C SER A 162 31.00 0.55 -25.89
N THR A 163 31.07 -0.03 -27.09
CA THR A 163 32.25 0.13 -27.94
C THR A 163 32.15 1.54 -28.53
N THR A 164 32.84 2.49 -27.89
CA THR A 164 33.19 3.76 -28.54
C THR A 164 33.89 3.38 -29.84
N LYS A 165 33.24 3.63 -30.98
CA LYS A 165 33.88 3.52 -32.28
C LYS A 165 34.94 4.63 -32.33
N ASN A 166 36.17 4.32 -31.94
CA ASN A 166 37.32 5.10 -32.34
C ASN A 166 37.46 4.87 -33.84
N THR A 167 37.00 5.83 -34.63
CA THR A 167 37.24 5.87 -36.07
C THR A 167 38.75 5.92 -36.25
N ILE A 168 39.35 4.83 -36.73
CA ILE A 168 40.74 4.85 -37.18
C ILE A 168 40.71 5.55 -38.55
N ASN A 169 40.83 6.86 -38.52
CA ASN A 169 41.17 7.63 -39.71
C ASN A 169 42.64 7.29 -40.02
N MET A 170 42.89 6.65 -41.15
CA MET A 170 44.24 6.41 -41.65
C MET A 170 44.76 7.71 -42.26
N GLU A 171 45.46 8.50 -41.46
CA GLU A 171 46.29 9.62 -41.94
C GLU A 171 47.76 9.14 -41.95
N PRO A 172 48.59 9.51 -42.95
CA PRO A 172 49.95 9.01 -43.03
C PRO A 172 50.75 9.45 -41.81
N ALA A 173 51.57 8.52 -41.30
CA ALA A 173 52.29 8.62 -40.04
C ALA A 173 53.11 9.91 -39.90
N HIS A 174 52.56 10.90 -39.20
CA HIS A 174 53.35 11.94 -38.54
C HIS A 174 53.80 11.40 -37.17
N LEU A 175 55.10 11.47 -36.91
CA LEU A 175 55.69 11.10 -35.62
C LEU A 175 55.09 11.97 -34.50
N GLN A 176 54.08 11.44 -33.80
CA GLN A 176 53.55 12.01 -32.56
C GLN A 176 54.30 11.43 -31.35
N PRO A 177 54.65 12.25 -30.34
CA PRO A 177 55.29 11.75 -29.13
C PRO A 177 54.36 10.80 -28.37
N GLN A 178 54.97 9.76 -27.81
CA GLN A 178 54.38 8.65 -27.04
C GLN A 178 53.17 9.06 -26.18
N GLN A 179 51.99 8.51 -26.49
CA GLN A 179 50.81 8.62 -25.64
C GLN A 179 50.93 7.69 -24.41
N PRO A 180 50.54 8.16 -23.21
CA PRO A 180 50.66 7.38 -21.99
C PRO A 180 49.68 6.21 -21.98
N ALA A 181 50.10 5.11 -21.35
CA ALA A 181 49.40 3.83 -21.29
C ALA A 181 47.90 3.96 -20.94
N ALA A 182 47.10 3.06 -21.50
CA ALA A 182 45.66 2.97 -21.27
C ALA A 182 45.34 2.93 -19.77
N ASN A 183 44.93 4.07 -19.23
CA ASN A 183 44.62 4.22 -17.81
C ASN A 183 43.43 3.33 -17.43
N ASN A 184 43.59 2.53 -16.37
CA ASN A 184 42.60 1.67 -15.71
C ASN A 184 41.45 2.46 -15.04
N ARG A 185 40.84 3.41 -15.75
CA ARG A 185 39.82 4.33 -15.24
C ARG A 185 38.59 3.60 -14.72
N THR A 186 38.26 2.43 -15.27
CA THR A 186 37.13 1.60 -14.82
C THR A 186 37.37 1.00 -13.44
N MET A 187 38.61 0.55 -13.16
CA MET A 187 38.96 -0.06 -11.87
C MET A 187 39.02 0.98 -10.75
N ILE A 188 39.54 2.18 -11.07
CA ILE A 188 39.54 3.34 -10.17
C ILE A 188 38.12 3.80 -9.81
N LYS A 189 37.20 3.86 -10.80
CA LYS A 189 35.79 4.17 -10.55
C LYS A 189 35.10 3.12 -9.66
N GLY A 190 35.43 1.85 -9.85
CA GLY A 190 34.93 0.75 -9.01
C GLY A 190 35.40 0.89 -7.56
N PHE A 191 36.69 1.17 -7.35
CA PHE A 191 37.25 1.36 -6.02
C PHE A 191 36.67 2.57 -5.30
N ILE A 192 36.49 3.71 -6.00
CA ILE A 192 35.87 4.91 -5.44
C ILE A 192 34.41 4.62 -5.02
N THR A 193 33.66 3.92 -5.87
CA THR A 193 32.26 3.57 -5.58
C THR A 193 32.16 2.62 -4.40
N GLY A 194 33.00 1.58 -4.35
CA GLY A 194 33.07 0.64 -3.23
C GLY A 194 33.47 1.33 -1.91
N GLY A 195 34.43 2.26 -1.96
CA GLY A 195 34.80 3.07 -0.80
C GLY A 195 33.67 3.96 -0.30
N LEU A 196 32.88 4.57 -1.20
CA LEU A 196 31.71 5.37 -0.82
C LEU A 196 30.61 4.54 -0.15
N ILE A 197 30.38 3.32 -0.63
CA ILE A 197 29.40 2.39 -0.04
C ILE A 197 29.85 1.98 1.37
N LEU A 198 31.13 1.66 1.54
CA LEU A 198 31.68 1.30 2.85
C LEU A 198 31.56 2.46 3.85
N LEU A 199 31.80 3.69 3.37
CA LEU A 199 31.65 4.91 4.16
C LEU A 199 30.18 5.15 4.56
N MET A 200 29.21 4.85 3.69
CA MET A 200 27.78 4.92 4.01
C MET A 200 27.28 3.82 4.95
N MET A 201 28.04 2.73 5.14
CA MET A 201 27.68 1.68 6.08
C MET A 201 27.85 2.12 7.54
N ILE A 202 28.83 2.99 7.82
CA ILE A 202 29.08 3.53 9.16
C ILE A 202 27.85 4.24 9.74
N PRO A 203 27.26 5.26 9.08
CA PRO A 203 26.09 5.95 9.62
C PRO A 203 24.85 5.06 9.75
N THR A 204 24.75 4.01 8.92
CA THR A 204 23.65 3.04 9.01
C THR A 204 23.68 2.28 10.33
N LEU A 205 24.87 1.89 10.82
CA LEU A 205 25.00 1.20 12.10
C LEU A 205 24.68 2.13 13.30
N PHE A 206 25.01 3.42 13.21
CA PHE A 206 24.68 4.40 14.24
C PHE A 206 23.18 4.69 14.32
N ILE A 207 22.47 4.64 13.19
CA ILE A 207 21.01 4.88 13.19
C ILE A 207 20.27 3.78 13.94
N THR A 208 20.69 2.52 13.78
CA THR A 208 20.05 1.38 14.44
C THR A 208 20.18 1.48 15.96
N SER A 209 21.37 1.83 16.47
CA SER A 209 21.56 2.01 17.92
C SER A 209 20.71 3.15 18.50
N LEU A 210 20.50 4.22 17.72
CA LEU A 210 19.65 5.34 18.14
C LEU A 210 18.16 4.98 18.16
N ILE A 211 17.72 4.11 17.25
CA ILE A 211 16.34 3.63 17.19
C ILE A 211 16.07 2.70 18.38
N ASP A 212 16.98 1.78 18.67
CA ASP A 212 16.85 0.84 19.79
C ASP A 212 16.78 1.58 21.15
N GLU A 213 17.59 2.63 21.34
CA GLU A 213 17.54 3.46 22.54
C GLU A 213 16.18 4.20 22.67
N ARG A 214 15.63 4.67 21.55
CA ARG A 214 14.33 5.37 21.53
C ARG A 214 13.18 4.43 21.84
N GLU A 215 13.20 3.23 21.28
CA GLU A 215 12.18 2.21 21.56
C GLU A 215 12.23 1.79 23.04
N ALA A 216 13.44 1.55 23.58
CA ALA A 216 13.62 1.20 24.98
C ALA A 216 13.09 2.29 25.92
N ARG A 217 13.42 3.57 25.67
CA ARG A 217 12.90 4.69 26.47
C ARG A 217 11.40 4.88 26.35
N GLN A 218 10.81 4.71 25.18
CA GLN A 218 9.37 4.80 25.01
C GLN A 218 8.65 3.73 25.84
N LYS A 219 9.16 2.50 25.83
CA LYS A 219 8.59 1.39 26.62
C LYS A 219 8.68 1.65 28.13
N GLU A 220 9.79 2.22 28.59
CA GLU A 220 9.97 2.61 29.99
C GLU A 220 9.01 3.73 30.41
N ILE A 221 8.87 4.79 29.60
CA ILE A 221 7.97 5.91 29.87
C ILE A 221 6.51 5.47 29.89
N VAL A 222 6.08 4.61 28.95
CA VAL A 222 4.70 4.08 28.94
C VAL A 222 4.42 3.29 30.22
N LYS A 223 5.39 2.49 30.69
CA LYS A 223 5.27 1.74 31.94
C LYS A 223 5.21 2.66 33.16
N GLU A 224 6.01 3.72 33.20
CA GLU A 224 6.03 4.70 34.31
C GLU A 224 4.76 5.56 34.33
N VAL A 225 4.28 6.04 33.19
CA VAL A 225 3.04 6.84 33.11
C VAL A 225 1.84 5.96 33.45
N SER A 226 1.78 4.73 32.95
CA SER A 226 0.71 3.79 33.29
C SER A 226 0.70 3.51 34.80
N SER A 227 1.85 3.33 35.44
CA SER A 227 1.90 3.09 36.90
C SER A 227 1.51 4.31 37.73
N LYS A 228 1.93 5.52 37.31
CA LYS A 228 1.60 6.76 38.02
C LYS A 228 0.16 7.21 37.86
N TRP A 229 -0.46 6.95 36.70
CA TRP A 229 -1.81 7.43 36.38
C TRP A 229 -2.91 6.36 36.47
N ALA A 230 -2.56 5.06 36.51
CA ALA A 230 -3.50 3.94 36.69
C ALA A 230 -3.42 3.31 38.09
N THR A 231 -3.23 4.13 39.13
CA THR A 231 -3.50 3.69 40.51
C THR A 231 -4.97 3.24 40.61
N ALA A 232 -5.24 2.22 41.43
CA ALA A 232 -6.58 1.66 41.65
C ALA A 232 -7.60 2.78 41.92
N GLN A 233 -8.49 3.03 40.96
CA GLN A 233 -9.58 3.98 41.12
C GLN A 233 -10.73 3.29 41.85
N THR A 234 -11.07 3.77 43.04
CA THR A 234 -12.26 3.31 43.75
C THR A 234 -13.50 3.95 43.13
N LEU A 235 -14.14 3.23 42.21
CA LEU A 235 -15.43 3.61 41.64
C LEU A 235 -16.52 3.39 42.70
N SER A 236 -17.15 4.47 43.16
CA SER A 236 -18.32 4.36 44.06
C SER A 236 -19.49 3.73 43.32
N SER A 237 -20.11 2.74 43.96
CA SER A 237 -21.20 1.96 43.40
C SER A 237 -22.49 2.80 43.22
N PRO A 238 -23.40 2.40 42.32
CA PRO A 238 -24.73 2.99 42.24
C PRO A 238 -25.45 2.87 43.59
N PHE A 239 -26.04 3.98 44.06
CA PHE A 239 -26.84 3.99 45.28
C PHE A 239 -28.34 3.95 44.93
N LEU A 240 -29.12 3.20 45.71
CA LEU A 240 -30.57 3.11 45.56
C LEU A 240 -31.24 3.97 46.63
N VAL A 241 -32.09 4.91 46.21
CA VAL A 241 -32.87 5.75 47.13
C VAL A 241 -34.28 5.20 47.24
N VAL A 242 -34.66 4.77 48.44
CA VAL A 242 -36.02 4.29 48.75
C VAL A 242 -36.70 5.28 49.69
N PRO A 243 -37.77 5.96 49.28
CA PRO A 243 -38.53 6.83 50.18
C PRO A 243 -39.27 5.98 51.22
N TYR A 244 -39.06 6.28 52.50
CA TYR A 244 -39.70 5.57 53.61
C TYR A 244 -40.38 6.56 54.56
N SER A 245 -41.61 6.24 54.95
CA SER A 245 -42.40 7.03 55.89
C SER A 245 -42.48 6.33 57.23
N TYR A 246 -42.11 7.03 58.30
CA TYR A 246 -42.27 6.53 59.66
C TYR A 246 -43.14 7.48 60.48
N THR A 247 -43.96 6.88 61.33
CA THR A 247 -44.82 7.60 62.27
C THR A 247 -44.04 7.88 63.54
N TYR A 248 -44.01 9.13 63.99
CA TYR A 248 -43.48 9.50 65.30
C TYR A 248 -44.54 10.28 66.06
N GLN A 249 -44.56 10.12 67.38
CA GLN A 249 -45.46 10.89 68.23
C GLN A 249 -44.81 12.25 68.52
N GLY A 250 -45.43 13.31 68.04
CA GLY A 250 -45.07 14.68 68.44
C GLY A 250 -45.50 14.94 69.88
N SER A 251 -44.86 15.92 70.53
CA SER A 251 -45.09 16.31 71.94
C SER A 251 -46.53 16.72 72.29
N ASP A 252 -47.42 16.81 71.30
CA ASP A 252 -48.84 17.15 71.44
C ASP A 252 -49.80 15.94 71.25
N GLY A 253 -49.30 14.71 71.35
CA GLY A 253 -50.11 13.48 71.35
C GLY A 253 -50.80 13.14 70.02
N LYS A 254 -50.45 13.82 68.92
CA LYS A 254 -50.92 13.54 67.55
C LYS A 254 -49.86 12.77 66.77
N ASN A 255 -50.27 11.72 66.06
CA ASN A 255 -49.40 10.94 65.18
C ASN A 255 -49.05 11.78 63.94
N ALA A 256 -47.78 12.15 63.78
CA ALA A 256 -47.28 12.84 62.59
C ALA A 256 -46.50 11.84 61.71
N ILE A 257 -46.77 11.85 60.41
CA ILE A 257 -46.09 11.01 59.42
C ILE A 257 -44.93 11.82 58.82
N ALA A 258 -43.68 11.48 59.15
CA ALA A 258 -42.51 12.04 58.49
C ALA A 258 -42.11 11.17 57.29
N LYS A 259 -41.75 11.81 56.17
CA LYS A 259 -41.21 11.16 54.97
C LYS A 259 -39.72 11.46 54.89
N THR A 260 -38.89 10.42 54.86
CA THR A 260 -37.43 10.54 54.73
C THR A 260 -36.91 9.56 53.67
N ASN A 261 -35.83 9.93 53.00
CA ASN A 261 -35.20 9.09 51.97
C ASN A 261 -34.15 8.17 52.60
N LEU A 262 -34.27 6.85 52.42
CA LEU A 262 -33.25 5.87 52.80
C LEU A 262 -32.30 5.65 51.61
N ILE A 263 -31.00 5.88 51.81
CA ILE A 263 -29.97 5.72 50.77
C ILE A 263 -29.22 4.41 51.04
N LEU A 264 -29.31 3.46 50.10
CA LEU A 264 -28.64 2.16 50.17
C LEU A 264 -27.41 2.16 49.25
N LEU A 265 -26.24 1.85 49.80
CA LEU A 265 -24.98 1.72 49.06
C LEU A 265 -24.64 0.24 48.91
N ALA A 266 -24.16 -0.16 47.72
CA ALA A 266 -23.63 -1.51 47.51
C ALA A 266 -22.19 -1.56 48.02
N ASN A 267 -21.90 -2.49 48.95
CA ASN A 267 -20.63 -2.50 49.68
C ASN A 267 -19.43 -2.93 48.82
N ASP A 268 -19.62 -3.78 47.80
CA ASP A 268 -18.51 -4.29 46.98
C ASP A 268 -18.98 -4.67 45.55
N VAL A 269 -18.43 -4.01 44.52
CA VAL A 269 -18.63 -4.38 43.10
C VAL A 269 -17.27 -4.43 42.41
N ALA A 270 -16.85 -5.63 41.99
CA ALA A 270 -15.68 -5.79 41.13
C ALA A 270 -16.11 -5.65 39.67
N MET A 271 -15.80 -4.51 39.04
CA MET A 271 -16.05 -4.27 37.61
C MET A 271 -14.72 -4.25 36.86
N THR A 272 -14.48 -5.24 36.00
CA THR A 272 -13.33 -5.26 35.09
C THR A 272 -13.72 -4.51 33.82
N VAL A 273 -13.20 -3.30 33.63
CA VAL A 273 -13.40 -2.52 32.40
C VAL A 273 -12.07 -2.39 31.65
N PRO A 274 -12.00 -2.71 30.34
CA PRO A 274 -10.79 -2.52 29.54
C PRO A 274 -10.46 -1.03 29.38
N VAL A 275 -9.18 -0.68 29.56
CA VAL A 275 -8.63 0.69 29.63
C VAL A 275 -9.10 1.65 28.52
N PRO A 276 -9.27 1.24 27.24
CA PRO A 276 -9.75 2.16 26.19
C PRO A 276 -11.19 2.65 26.40
N ALA A 277 -12.04 1.86 27.07
CA ALA A 277 -13.45 2.20 27.30
C ALA A 277 -13.63 3.27 28.40
N ILE A 278 -12.72 3.32 29.36
CA ILE A 278 -12.70 4.33 30.44
C ILE A 278 -12.45 5.73 29.85
N PHE A 279 -11.55 5.83 28.86
CA PHE A 279 -11.25 7.10 28.19
C PHE A 279 -12.43 7.60 27.33
N ALA A 280 -13.20 6.70 26.72
CA ALA A 280 -14.41 7.05 25.97
C ALA A 280 -15.58 7.52 26.87
N LEU A 281 -15.72 6.92 28.06
CA LEU A 281 -16.72 7.32 29.06
C LEU A 281 -16.38 8.67 29.71
N LEU A 282 -15.11 8.95 29.99
CA LEU A 282 -14.65 10.22 30.59
C LEU A 282 -14.59 11.40 29.60
N SER A 283 -14.48 11.14 28.30
CA SER A 283 -14.41 12.17 27.25
C SER A 283 -15.77 12.58 26.67
N SER A 284 -16.86 11.93 27.08
CA SER A 284 -18.22 12.21 26.61
C SER A 284 -18.87 13.34 27.45
N PRO A 285 -19.30 14.48 26.85
CA PRO A 285 -19.88 15.62 27.58
C PRO A 285 -21.33 15.39 28.04
N LYS A 286 -21.89 14.19 27.88
CA LYS A 286 -23.32 13.92 28.08
C LYS A 286 -23.53 12.73 29.01
N ILE A 287 -23.26 12.93 30.29
CA ILE A 287 -23.80 12.06 31.34
C ILE A 287 -25.24 12.53 31.60
N LEU A 288 -26.14 12.23 30.68
CA LEU A 288 -27.57 12.21 30.97
C LEU A 288 -27.89 10.78 31.38
N PHE A 289 -28.36 10.63 32.62
CA PHE A 289 -28.82 9.39 33.22
C PHE A 289 -29.89 8.74 32.33
N GLU A 290 -29.44 7.88 31.41
CA GLU A 290 -30.31 6.96 30.71
C GLU A 290 -30.53 5.76 31.65
N PRO A 291 -31.78 5.41 32.00
CA PRO A 291 -32.03 4.28 32.90
C PRO A 291 -31.62 2.99 32.18
N VAL A 292 -30.39 2.52 32.46
CA VAL A 292 -29.95 1.19 32.08
C VAL A 292 -30.78 0.20 32.90
N ASN A 293 -31.68 -0.53 32.22
CA ASN A 293 -32.39 -1.67 32.79
C ASN A 293 -31.36 -2.77 33.11
N VAL A 294 -30.79 -2.73 34.30
CA VAL A 294 -29.98 -3.83 34.82
C VAL A 294 -30.93 -4.90 35.32
N ILE A 295 -31.05 -5.99 34.55
CA ILE A 295 -31.71 -7.22 34.99
C ILE A 295 -30.80 -7.83 36.06
N VAL A 296 -31.08 -7.52 37.33
CA VAL A 296 -30.37 -8.13 38.47
C VAL A 296 -30.97 -9.52 38.69
N ALA A 297 -30.14 -10.56 38.51
CA ALA A 297 -30.50 -11.93 38.87
C ALA A 297 -30.83 -12.02 40.38
N PRO A 298 -31.84 -12.80 40.80
CA PRO A 298 -32.30 -12.78 42.18
C PRO A 298 -31.28 -13.43 43.12
N SER A 299 -30.41 -12.63 43.73
CA SER A 299 -29.66 -13.05 44.92
C SER A 299 -30.56 -12.90 46.14
N ARG A 300 -30.82 -14.01 46.85
CA ARG A 300 -31.64 -14.07 48.07
C ARG A 300 -31.11 -13.09 49.13
N PHE A 301 -31.86 -12.02 49.40
CA PHE A 301 -31.57 -11.11 50.50
C PHE A 301 -32.31 -11.59 51.76
N ARG A 302 -31.56 -11.92 52.82
CA ARG A 302 -32.12 -12.21 54.16
C ARG A 302 -31.99 -10.97 55.01
N ILE A 303 -33.12 -10.41 55.44
CA ILE A 303 -33.16 -9.34 56.44
C ILE A 303 -33.17 -10.01 57.81
N ALA A 304 -32.10 -9.82 58.59
CA ALA A 304 -32.11 -10.15 60.01
C ALA A 304 -32.61 -8.94 60.79
N THR A 305 -33.77 -9.06 61.44
CA THR A 305 -34.25 -8.10 62.43
C THR A 305 -33.51 -8.35 63.75
N SER A 306 -32.63 -7.44 64.16
CA SER A 306 -32.11 -7.42 65.52
C SER A 306 -33.14 -6.74 66.41
N GLU A 307 -33.93 -7.53 67.13
CA GLU A 307 -34.72 -7.03 68.25
C GLU A 307 -33.80 -7.03 69.48
N LYS A 308 -33.55 -5.83 70.01
CA LYS A 308 -32.80 -5.44 71.23
C LYS A 308 -31.76 -6.42 71.81
#